data_AF-A0A8T4DDJ1-F1
#
_entry.id   AF-A0A8T4DDJ1-F1
#
_cell.length_a   1.000
_cell.length_b   1.000
_cell.length_c   1.000
_cell.angle_alpha   90.00
_cell.angle_beta   90.00
_cell.angle_gamma   90.00
#
_symmetry.space_group_name_H-M   'P 1'
#
loop_
_entity.id
_entity.type
_entity.pdbx_description
1 polymer ?
#
loop_
_entity_poly.entity_id
_entity_poly.type
_entity_poly.pdbx_seq_one_letter_code
_entity_poly.pdbx_strand_id
1 'polypeptide(L)'
;MAAEPDEQKVITLHRPDLREKVFFFISGIIISVPFTLYIGSFTDYLCAVSAVSLFYASICTTAIFTPLIEEFAKAYPLFYRHGETERSIFTLGFLVGLGFGISEFLVYVFVLGTPIPIRLPGPFFHAASTSITAYGIAMKRPVGFYLIAVMLHFANNFAALFGAVWYVGGFGTVILSYFLSWHLYRKTSDRFIAY
;
A
#
# COMPACT_ATOMS: atom_id res chain seq x y z
N MET A 1 53.65 -14.38 -1.75
CA MET A 1 52.63 -13.32 -1.74
C MET A 1 51.60 -13.72 -0.70
N ALA A 2 51.54 -13.00 0.42
CA ALA A 2 50.51 -13.25 1.44
C ALA A 2 49.16 -12.78 0.89
N ALA A 3 48.12 -13.61 1.06
CA ALA A 3 46.76 -13.23 0.73
C ALA A 3 46.38 -11.99 1.57
N GLU A 4 45.86 -10.95 0.91
CA GLU A 4 45.28 -9.83 1.63
C GLU A 4 44.15 -10.34 2.55
N PRO A 5 44.05 -9.85 3.78
CA PRO A 5 42.95 -10.22 4.65
C PRO A 5 41.66 -9.75 3.97
N ASP A 6 40.78 -10.70 3.68
CA ASP A 6 39.43 -10.47 3.20
C ASP A 6 38.79 -9.42 4.13
N GLU A 7 38.63 -8.19 3.64
CA GLU A 7 37.94 -7.11 4.36
C GLU A 7 36.52 -7.62 4.62
N GLN A 8 36.32 -8.15 5.82
CA GLN A 8 35.05 -8.62 6.30
C GLN A 8 34.13 -7.39 6.36
N LYS A 9 33.45 -7.09 5.25
CA LYS A 9 32.48 -6.00 5.13
C LYS A 9 31.32 -6.32 6.06
N VAL A 10 31.43 -5.85 7.31
CA VAL A 10 30.34 -5.87 8.28
C VAL A 10 29.29 -4.90 7.76
N ILE A 11 28.22 -5.43 7.15
CA ILE A 11 27.09 -4.61 6.76
C ILE A 11 26.46 -4.07 8.04
N THR A 12 26.56 -2.75 8.24
CA THR A 12 25.95 -2.10 9.38
C THR A 12 24.44 -2.12 9.24
N LEU A 13 23.76 -2.49 10.33
CA LEU A 13 22.31 -2.52 10.39
C LEU A 13 21.77 -1.10 10.27
N HIS A 14 21.09 -0.79 9.17
CA HIS A 14 20.46 0.51 8.99
C HIS A 14 19.16 0.57 9.77
N ARG A 15 18.88 1.73 10.35
CA ARG A 15 17.62 2.05 11.00
C ARG A 15 17.18 3.43 10.50
N PRO A 16 15.94 3.57 10.02
CA PRO A 16 15.52 4.81 9.42
C PRO A 16 15.37 5.89 10.48
N ASP A 17 16.06 6.99 10.24
CA ASP A 17 15.93 8.20 11.04
C ASP A 17 14.58 8.90 10.76
N LEU A 18 14.35 10.03 11.42
CA LEU A 18 13.12 10.79 11.22
C LEU A 18 13.02 11.33 9.78
N ARG A 19 14.14 11.70 9.16
CA ARG A 19 14.15 12.28 7.80
C ARG A 19 13.72 11.26 6.78
N GLU A 20 14.23 10.03 6.88
CA GLU A 20 13.82 8.93 6.02
C GLU A 20 12.35 8.56 6.24
N LYS A 21 11.87 8.50 7.49
CA LYS A 21 10.45 8.26 7.78
C LYS A 21 9.54 9.31 7.14
N VAL A 22 9.90 10.58 7.25
CA VAL A 22 9.18 11.70 6.61
C VAL A 22 9.24 11.59 5.09
N PHE A 23 10.40 11.23 4.53
CA PHE A 23 10.54 11.01 3.08
C PHE A 23 9.58 9.93 2.57
N PHE A 24 9.52 8.76 3.22
CA PHE A 24 8.62 7.68 2.81
C PHE A 24 7.15 8.08 2.96
N PHE A 25 6.79 8.80 4.02
CA PHE A 25 5.45 9.37 4.18
C PHE A 25 5.08 10.32 3.02
N ILE A 26 5.96 11.28 2.69
CA ILE A 26 5.75 12.23 1.58
C ILE A 26 5.71 11.51 0.24
N SER A 27 6.50 10.46 0.04
CA SER A 27 6.48 9.68 -1.20
C SER A 27 5.10 9.08 -1.46
N GLY A 28 4.41 8.61 -0.42
CA GLY A 28 3.03 8.15 -0.50
C GLY A 28 2.06 9.23 -0.98
N ILE A 29 2.19 10.45 -0.46
CA ILE A 29 1.37 11.60 -0.89
C ILE A 29 1.59 11.89 -2.38
N ILE A 30 2.85 11.94 -2.81
CA ILE A 30 3.22 12.30 -4.20
C ILE A 30 2.67 11.27 -5.19
N ILE A 31 2.79 9.98 -4.90
CA ILE A 31 2.32 8.94 -5.83
C ILE A 31 0.79 8.82 -5.86
N SER A 32 0.09 9.19 -4.79
CA SER A 32 -1.38 9.05 -4.69
C SER A 32 -2.14 9.95 -5.67
N VAL A 33 -1.75 11.22 -5.77
CA VAL A 33 -2.44 12.22 -6.61
C VAL A 33 -2.56 11.80 -8.09
N PRO A 34 -1.47 11.42 -8.80
CA PRO A 34 -1.59 11.01 -10.20
C PRO A 34 -2.42 9.73 -10.38
N PHE A 35 -2.43 8.81 -9.42
CA PHE A 35 -3.23 7.58 -9.53
C PHE A 35 -4.72 7.84 -9.42
N THR A 36 -5.16 8.68 -8.49
CA THR A 36 -6.58 9.03 -8.38
C THR A 36 -7.11 9.66 -9.68
N LEU A 37 -6.32 10.51 -10.34
CA LEU A 37 -6.68 11.12 -11.63
C LEU A 37 -6.61 10.13 -12.81
N TYR A 38 -5.62 9.22 -12.79
CA TYR A 38 -5.45 8.19 -13.81
C TYR A 38 -6.65 7.22 -13.85
N ILE A 39 -7.18 6.81 -12.69
CA ILE A 39 -8.30 5.86 -12.61
C ILE A 39 -9.57 6.42 -13.24
N GLY A 40 -9.86 7.71 -13.02
CA GLY A 40 -10.99 8.39 -13.67
C GLY A 40 -10.85 8.36 -15.19
N SER A 41 -9.69 8.80 -15.69
CA SER A 41 -9.39 8.82 -17.13
C SER A 41 -9.43 7.41 -17.77
N PHE A 42 -8.98 6.38 -17.04
CA PHE A 42 -9.02 4.99 -17.51
C PHE A 42 -10.46 4.47 -17.61
N THR A 43 -11.32 4.84 -16.66
CA THR A 43 -12.75 4.47 -16.69
C THR A 43 -13.45 5.10 -17.89
N ASP A 44 -13.20 6.39 -18.12
CA ASP A 44 -13.76 7.11 -19.26
C ASP A 44 -13.31 6.51 -20.60
N TYR A 45 -12.04 6.13 -20.71
CA TYR A 45 -11.51 5.49 -21.91
C TYR A 45 -12.15 4.11 -22.16
N LEU A 46 -12.37 3.29 -21.13
CA LEU A 46 -13.05 2.01 -21.29
C LEU A 46 -14.52 2.17 -21.69
N CYS A 47 -15.22 3.16 -21.15
CA CYS A 47 -16.58 3.51 -21.56
C CYS A 47 -16.64 4.00 -23.02
N ALA A 48 -15.58 4.64 -23.52
CA ALA A 48 -15.49 5.09 -24.92
C ALA A 48 -15.32 3.91 -25.91
N VAL A 49 -14.80 2.77 -25.45
CA VAL A 49 -14.87 1.51 -26.20
C VAL A 49 -16.31 1.00 -26.10
N SER A 50 -17.08 1.17 -27.17
CA SER A 50 -18.55 1.09 -27.29
C SER A 50 -19.26 -0.20 -26.84
N ALA A 51 -18.58 -1.12 -26.16
CA ALA A 51 -19.11 -2.39 -25.65
C ALA A 51 -19.03 -2.54 -24.12
N VAL A 52 -18.51 -1.56 -23.37
CA VAL A 52 -18.35 -1.67 -21.92
C VAL A 52 -19.27 -0.68 -21.20
N SER A 53 -20.23 -1.20 -20.41
CA SER A 53 -21.06 -0.34 -19.57
C SER A 53 -20.25 0.29 -18.44
N LEU A 54 -20.70 1.44 -17.92
CA LEU A 54 -20.07 2.10 -16.78
C LEU A 54 -19.89 1.17 -15.56
N PHE A 55 -20.83 0.23 -15.36
CA PHE A 55 -20.75 -0.77 -14.31
C PHE A 55 -19.53 -1.68 -14.47
N TYR A 56 -19.37 -2.29 -15.65
CA TYR A 56 -18.23 -3.17 -15.94
C TYR A 56 -16.91 -2.39 -15.99
N ALA A 57 -16.92 -1.17 -16.52
CA ALA A 57 -15.76 -0.28 -16.52
C ALA A 57 -15.31 -0.01 -15.07
N SER A 58 -16.23 0.36 -14.18
CA SER A 58 -15.94 0.66 -12.77
C SER A 58 -15.41 -0.55 -12.00
N ILE A 59 -15.94 -1.75 -12.25
CA ILE A 59 -15.39 -2.98 -11.65
C ILE A 59 -13.96 -3.20 -12.15
N CYS A 60 -13.75 -3.09 -13.46
CA CYS A 60 -12.45 -3.29 -14.08
C CYS A 60 -11.41 -2.31 -13.54
N THR A 61 -11.70 -1.01 -13.56
CA THR A 61 -10.77 0.03 -13.14
C THR A 61 -10.62 0.08 -11.62
N THR A 62 -11.69 0.41 -10.90
CA THR A 62 -11.68 0.73 -9.47
C THR A 62 -11.52 -0.51 -8.59
N ALA A 63 -12.19 -1.62 -8.90
CA ALA A 63 -12.11 -2.80 -8.06
C ALA A 63 -10.89 -3.66 -8.40
N ILE A 64 -10.49 -3.80 -9.67
CA ILE A 64 -9.43 -4.73 -10.10
C ILE A 64 -8.09 -4.01 -10.32
N PHE A 65 -8.01 -3.09 -11.28
CA PHE A 65 -6.74 -2.49 -11.68
C PHE A 65 -6.17 -1.54 -10.62
N THR A 66 -7.02 -0.76 -9.96
CA THR A 66 -6.60 0.17 -8.90
C THR A 66 -5.83 -0.55 -7.79
N PRO A 67 -6.35 -1.61 -7.13
CA PRO A 67 -5.57 -2.37 -6.16
C PRO A 67 -4.24 -2.91 -6.68
N LEU A 68 -4.23 -3.46 -7.89
CA LEU A 68 -2.99 -4.02 -8.48
C LEU A 68 -1.90 -2.97 -8.61
N ILE A 69 -2.26 -1.80 -9.16
CA ILE A 69 -1.33 -0.71 -9.44
C ILE A 69 -0.91 -0.01 -8.14
N GLU A 70 -1.88 0.36 -7.30
CA GLU A 70 -1.62 1.15 -6.10
C GLU A 70 -0.81 0.36 -5.07
N GLU A 71 -1.16 -0.90 -4.79
CA GLU A 71 -0.40 -1.72 -3.85
C GLU A 71 1.04 -1.94 -4.32
N PHE A 72 1.25 -2.06 -5.64
CA PHE A 72 2.59 -2.19 -6.20
C PHE A 72 3.37 -0.88 -6.07
N ALA A 73 2.78 0.24 -6.47
CA ALA A 73 3.44 1.54 -6.48
C ALA A 73 3.85 2.00 -5.07
N LYS A 74 2.99 1.78 -4.07
CA LYS A 74 3.31 2.08 -2.66
C LYS A 74 4.47 1.24 -2.14
N ALA A 75 4.53 -0.04 -2.50
CA ALA A 75 5.58 -0.94 -2.02
C ALA A 75 6.89 -0.83 -2.82
N TYR A 76 6.84 -0.31 -4.04
CA TYR A 76 7.97 -0.28 -4.98
C TYR A 76 9.29 0.27 -4.39
N PRO A 77 9.29 1.41 -3.67
CA PRO A 77 10.54 1.97 -3.11
C PRO A 77 11.22 1.05 -2.08
N LEU A 78 10.49 0.11 -1.48
CA LEU A 78 10.99 -0.77 -0.42
C LEU A 78 11.83 -1.94 -0.97
N PHE A 79 11.63 -2.33 -2.24
CA PHE A 79 12.34 -3.47 -2.82
C PHE A 79 13.86 -3.28 -2.83
N TYR A 80 14.35 -2.05 -2.90
CA TYR A 80 15.77 -1.73 -3.03
C TYR A 80 16.48 -1.45 -1.69
N ARG A 81 15.79 -1.62 -0.56
CA ARG A 81 16.34 -1.34 0.78
C ARG A 81 16.97 -2.59 1.39
N HIS A 82 18.22 -2.87 1.02
CA HIS A 82 18.91 -4.13 1.33
C HIS A 82 19.75 -4.16 2.62
N GLY A 83 19.72 -3.11 3.44
CA GLY A 83 20.45 -3.04 4.73
C GLY A 83 19.57 -2.78 5.95
N GLU A 84 18.25 -2.82 5.75
CA GLU A 84 17.26 -2.48 6.77
C GLU A 84 16.84 -3.69 7.62
N THR A 85 16.30 -3.42 8.81
CA THR A 85 15.62 -4.46 9.59
C THR A 85 14.22 -4.75 9.04
N GLU A 86 13.69 -5.94 9.36
CA GLU A 86 12.29 -6.30 9.05
C GLU A 86 11.32 -5.24 9.59
N ARG A 87 11.54 -4.79 10.83
CA ARG A 87 10.73 -3.75 11.49
C ARG A 87 10.82 -2.41 10.80
N SER A 88 11.98 -2.06 10.28
CA SER A 88 12.21 -0.81 9.55
C SER A 88 11.46 -0.81 8.23
N ILE A 89 11.61 -1.86 7.41
CA ILE A 89 10.86 -2.00 6.15
C ILE A 89 9.35 -1.97 6.39
N PHE A 90 8.87 -2.68 7.41
CA PHE A 90 7.45 -2.67 7.77
C PHE A 90 6.96 -1.25 8.09
N THR A 91 7.71 -0.53 8.93
CA THR A 91 7.37 0.82 9.38
C THR A 91 7.40 1.81 8.21
N LEU A 92 8.40 1.72 7.33
CA LEU A 92 8.47 2.54 6.12
C LEU A 92 7.29 2.28 5.19
N GLY A 93 6.92 1.02 4.97
CA GLY A 93 5.72 0.68 4.20
C GLY A 93 4.43 1.21 4.82
N PHE A 94 4.28 1.11 6.14
CA PHE A 94 3.15 1.71 6.84
C PHE A 94 3.07 3.23 6.60
N LEU A 95 4.20 3.94 6.64
CA LEU A 95 4.27 5.38 6.42
C LEU A 95 3.96 5.77 4.97
N VAL A 96 4.44 5.03 3.96
CA VAL A 96 4.05 5.25 2.56
C VAL A 96 2.55 5.11 2.41
N GLY A 97 1.98 4.01 2.93
CA GLY A 97 0.54 3.76 2.85
C GLY A 97 -0.28 4.83 3.57
N LEU A 98 0.20 5.32 4.72
CA LEU A 98 -0.47 6.39 5.45
C LEU A 98 -0.46 7.71 4.66
N GLY A 99 0.70 8.08 4.09
CA GLY A 99 0.81 9.26 3.24
C GLY A 99 -0.14 9.20 2.05
N PHE A 100 -0.15 8.04 1.36
CA PHE A 100 -1.06 7.78 0.25
C PHE A 100 -2.53 7.92 0.65
N GLY A 101 -2.92 7.28 1.75
CA GLY A 101 -4.32 7.28 2.17
C GLY A 101 -4.78 8.64 2.71
N ILE A 102 -3.89 9.44 3.30
CA ILE A 102 -4.23 10.83 3.70
C ILE A 102 -4.48 11.69 2.47
N SER A 103 -3.63 11.65 1.44
CA SER A 103 -3.88 12.42 0.22
C SER A 103 -5.16 11.99 -0.46
N GLU A 104 -5.43 10.68 -0.53
CA GLU A 104 -6.66 10.15 -1.10
C GLU A 104 -7.89 10.64 -0.30
N PHE A 105 -7.85 10.56 1.03
CA PHE A 105 -8.89 11.09 1.91
C PHE A 105 -9.17 12.57 1.64
N LEU A 106 -8.12 13.40 1.53
CA LEU A 106 -8.27 14.83 1.27
C LEU A 106 -8.95 15.09 -0.07
N VAL A 107 -8.55 14.38 -1.13
CA VAL A 107 -9.19 14.49 -2.45
C VAL A 107 -10.66 14.09 -2.37
N TYR A 108 -10.97 12.92 -1.80
CA TYR A 108 -12.36 12.46 -1.75
C TYR A 108 -13.28 13.34 -0.91
N VAL A 109 -12.80 13.84 0.23
CA VAL A 109 -13.62 14.66 1.13
C VAL A 109 -13.76 16.09 0.61
N PHE A 110 -12.65 16.74 0.26
CA PHE A 110 -12.65 18.17 -0.04
C PHE A 110 -12.85 18.50 -1.52
N VAL A 111 -12.53 17.58 -2.43
CA VAL A 111 -12.74 17.78 -3.88
C VAL A 111 -14.01 17.07 -4.34
N LEU A 112 -14.25 15.84 -3.90
CA LEU A 112 -15.38 15.02 -4.36
C LEU A 112 -16.58 15.03 -3.40
N GLY A 113 -16.51 15.76 -2.28
CA GLY A 113 -17.63 15.95 -1.35
C GLY A 113 -18.10 14.68 -0.64
N THR A 114 -17.25 13.66 -0.53
CA THR A 114 -17.61 12.39 0.14
C THR A 114 -17.68 12.59 1.66
N PRO A 115 -18.67 12.00 2.37
CA PRO A 115 -18.77 12.13 3.83
C PRO A 115 -17.53 11.61 4.57
N ILE A 116 -17.04 12.40 5.53
CA ILE A 116 -15.86 12.07 6.35
C ILE A 116 -15.95 10.69 7.01
N PRO A 117 -17.06 10.29 7.67
CA PRO A 117 -17.12 8.99 8.36
C PRO A 117 -16.90 7.79 7.44
N ILE A 118 -17.27 7.91 6.16
CA ILE A 118 -17.11 6.86 5.16
C ILE A 118 -15.64 6.77 4.72
N ARG A 119 -14.96 7.90 4.60
CA ARG A 119 -13.58 7.98 4.10
C ARG A 119 -12.50 7.91 5.18
N LEU A 120 -12.82 8.23 6.42
CA LEU A 120 -11.88 8.24 7.55
C LEU A 120 -11.13 6.90 7.76
N PRO A 121 -11.72 5.73 7.49
CA PRO A 121 -10.98 4.46 7.58
C PRO A 121 -9.91 4.27 6.48
N GLY A 122 -10.04 4.95 5.34
CA GLY A 122 -9.17 4.82 4.16
C GLY A 122 -7.67 5.04 4.44
N PRO A 123 -7.26 6.14 5.11
CA PRO A 123 -5.88 6.36 5.53
C PRO A 123 -5.24 5.16 6.24
N PHE A 124 -5.97 4.57 7.19
CA PHE A 124 -5.48 3.44 7.99
C PHE A 124 -5.49 2.14 7.19
N PHE A 125 -6.47 1.97 6.31
CA PHE A 125 -6.53 0.85 5.38
C PHE A 125 -5.30 0.82 4.46
N HIS A 126 -4.95 1.95 3.85
CA HIS A 126 -3.77 2.04 2.98
C HIS A 126 -2.46 1.83 3.74
N ALA A 127 -2.34 2.37 4.96
CA ALA A 127 -1.19 2.12 5.83
C ALA A 127 -1.04 0.61 6.14
N ALA A 128 -2.14 -0.05 6.49
CA ALA A 128 -2.15 -1.47 6.83
C ALA A 128 -1.90 -2.40 5.63
N SER A 129 -2.53 -2.16 4.48
CA SER A 129 -2.30 -2.95 3.26
C SER A 129 -0.86 -2.84 2.76
N THR A 130 -0.31 -1.62 2.76
CA THR A 130 1.08 -1.39 2.33
C THR A 130 2.08 -2.07 3.28
N SER A 131 1.84 -2.04 4.59
CA SER A 131 2.71 -2.69 5.57
C SER A 131 2.66 -4.22 5.49
N ILE A 132 1.52 -4.81 5.08
CA ILE A 132 1.42 -6.25 4.77
C ILE A 132 2.36 -6.61 3.62
N THR A 133 2.34 -5.85 2.50
CA THR A 133 3.26 -6.08 1.38
C THR A 133 4.72 -5.87 1.81
N ALA A 134 4.98 -4.82 2.60
CA ALA A 134 6.31 -4.54 3.16
C ALA A 134 6.84 -5.68 4.04
N TYR A 135 5.97 -6.30 4.84
CA TYR A 135 6.32 -7.52 5.58
C TYR A 135 6.77 -8.63 4.64
N GLY A 136 6.03 -8.87 3.54
CA GLY A 136 6.43 -9.85 2.53
C GLY A 136 7.79 -9.56 1.90
N ILE A 137 8.07 -8.28 1.60
CA ILE A 137 9.38 -7.84 1.10
C ILE A 137 10.48 -8.15 2.13
N ALA A 138 10.25 -7.80 3.39
CA ALA A 138 11.18 -8.07 4.48
C ALA A 138 11.47 -9.57 4.65
N MET A 139 10.44 -10.41 4.51
CA MET A 139 10.54 -11.87 4.63
C MET A 139 10.95 -12.59 3.32
N LYS A 140 11.35 -11.85 2.27
CA LYS A 140 11.71 -12.40 0.95
C LYS A 140 10.60 -13.22 0.27
N ARG A 141 9.34 -12.92 0.60
CA ARG A 141 8.15 -13.56 0.02
C ARG A 141 7.14 -12.51 -0.46
N PRO A 142 7.55 -11.52 -1.28
CA PRO A 142 6.72 -10.35 -1.57
C PRO A 142 5.42 -10.70 -2.27
N VAL A 143 5.44 -11.66 -3.22
CA VAL A 143 4.28 -11.98 -4.07
C VAL A 143 3.06 -12.38 -3.24
N GLY A 144 3.21 -13.27 -2.27
CA GLY A 144 2.07 -13.75 -1.47
C GLY A 144 1.41 -12.64 -0.65
N PHE A 145 2.24 -11.79 -0.02
CA PHE A 145 1.73 -10.68 0.80
C PHE A 145 1.19 -9.52 -0.04
N TYR A 146 1.79 -9.26 -1.20
CA TYR A 146 1.25 -8.35 -2.20
C TYR A 146 -0.15 -8.78 -2.65
N LEU A 147 -0.33 -10.06 -3.00
CA LEU A 147 -1.64 -10.58 -3.41
C LEU A 147 -2.66 -10.51 -2.27
N ILE A 148 -2.26 -10.72 -1.01
CA ILE A 148 -3.14 -10.50 0.16
C ILE A 148 -3.59 -9.04 0.22
N ALA A 149 -2.67 -8.08 0.11
CA ALA A 149 -2.99 -6.65 0.14
C ALA A 149 -3.92 -6.26 -1.03
N VAL A 150 -3.64 -6.73 -2.24
CA VAL A 150 -4.47 -6.50 -3.43
C VAL A 150 -5.87 -7.09 -3.24
N MET A 151 -6.02 -8.30 -2.69
CA MET A 151 -7.33 -8.90 -2.46
C MET A 151 -8.15 -8.17 -1.40
N LEU A 152 -7.50 -7.70 -0.32
CA LEU A 152 -8.16 -6.86 0.69
C LEU A 152 -8.64 -5.54 0.08
N HIS A 153 -7.83 -4.92 -0.77
CA HIS A 153 -8.16 -3.66 -1.43
C HIS A 153 -9.22 -3.84 -2.52
N PHE A 154 -9.14 -4.89 -3.33
CA PHE A 154 -10.21 -5.32 -4.24
C PHE A 154 -11.53 -5.47 -3.47
N ALA A 155 -11.54 -6.19 -2.35
CA ALA A 155 -12.75 -6.43 -1.59
C ALA A 155 -13.34 -5.14 -1.01
N ASN A 156 -12.50 -4.23 -0.50
CA ASN A 156 -12.92 -2.92 -0.02
C ASN A 156 -13.56 -2.08 -1.15
N ASN A 157 -12.89 -1.98 -2.30
CA ASN A 157 -13.35 -1.18 -3.42
C ASN A 157 -14.59 -1.77 -4.06
N PHE A 158 -14.62 -3.09 -4.24
CA PHE A 158 -15.79 -3.79 -4.74
C PHE A 158 -17.00 -3.54 -3.83
N ALA A 159 -16.86 -3.66 -2.52
CA ALA A 159 -17.94 -3.36 -1.59
C ALA A 159 -18.40 -1.89 -1.67
N ALA A 160 -17.47 -0.95 -1.88
CA ALA A 160 -17.78 0.47 -2.05
C ALA A 160 -18.63 0.76 -3.30
N LEU A 161 -18.47 -0.02 -4.38
CA LEU A 161 -19.29 0.13 -5.60
C LEU A 161 -20.78 -0.16 -5.37
N PHE A 162 -21.14 -0.89 -4.32
CA PHE A 162 -22.54 -1.25 -3.98
C PHE A 162 -23.11 -0.42 -2.82
N GLY A 163 -22.51 0.74 -2.51
CA GLY A 163 -23.04 1.69 -1.53
C GLY A 163 -23.14 1.11 -0.13
N ALA A 164 -24.36 0.89 0.38
CA ALA A 164 -24.61 0.42 1.75
C ALA A 164 -23.95 -0.92 2.09
N VAL A 165 -23.66 -1.76 1.09
CA VAL A 165 -22.92 -3.03 1.28
C VAL A 165 -21.53 -2.79 1.87
N TRP A 166 -20.94 -1.62 1.64
CA TRP A 166 -19.66 -1.23 2.22
C TRP A 166 -19.62 -1.27 3.75
N TYR A 167 -20.74 -0.97 4.43
CA TYR A 167 -20.80 -1.01 5.90
C TYR A 167 -20.58 -2.41 6.49
N VAL A 168 -20.80 -3.46 5.69
CA VAL A 168 -20.54 -4.84 6.09
C VAL A 168 -19.22 -5.31 5.49
N GLY A 169 -19.12 -5.30 4.15
CA GLY A 169 -17.96 -5.83 3.43
C GLY A 169 -16.71 -4.95 3.59
N GLY A 170 -16.84 -3.65 3.31
CA GLY A 170 -15.75 -2.68 3.43
C GLY A 170 -15.24 -2.57 4.86
N PHE A 171 -16.13 -2.39 5.83
CA PHE A 171 -15.73 -2.31 7.24
C PHE A 171 -15.01 -3.59 7.72
N GLY A 172 -15.51 -4.77 7.32
CA GLY A 172 -14.84 -6.05 7.59
C GLY A 172 -13.44 -6.12 7.00
N THR A 173 -13.26 -5.68 5.75
CA THR A 173 -11.93 -5.66 5.09
C THR A 173 -10.95 -4.70 5.77
N VAL A 174 -11.42 -3.56 6.28
CA VAL A 174 -10.58 -2.62 7.04
C VAL A 174 -10.12 -3.23 8.36
N ILE A 175 -11.04 -3.81 9.13
CA ILE A 175 -10.70 -4.49 10.40
C ILE A 175 -9.70 -5.61 10.15
N LEU A 176 -9.94 -6.45 9.15
CA LEU A 176 -9.05 -7.56 8.81
C LEU A 176 -7.65 -7.06 8.41
N SER A 177 -7.58 -6.01 7.59
CA SER A 177 -6.31 -5.41 7.17
C SER A 177 -5.52 -4.89 8.37
N TYR A 178 -6.19 -4.19 9.28
CA TYR A 178 -5.57 -3.67 10.51
C TYR A 178 -5.09 -4.81 11.42
N PHE A 179 -5.92 -5.82 11.63
CA PHE A 179 -5.56 -7.00 12.42
C PHE A 179 -4.34 -7.72 11.84
N LEU A 180 -4.32 -7.96 10.52
CA LEU A 180 -3.19 -8.60 9.84
C LEU A 180 -1.93 -7.75 9.95
N SER A 181 -2.01 -6.45 9.67
CA SER A 181 -0.89 -5.52 9.85
C SER A 181 -0.33 -5.57 11.27
N TRP A 182 -1.19 -5.46 12.28
CA TRP A 182 -0.78 -5.54 13.70
C TRP A 182 -0.13 -6.89 14.04
N HIS A 183 -0.73 -8.01 13.62
CA HIS A 183 -0.19 -9.34 13.85
C HIS A 183 1.18 -9.54 13.19
N LEU A 184 1.35 -9.08 11.95
CA LEU A 184 2.62 -9.15 11.22
C LEU A 184 3.66 -8.23 11.83
N TYR A 185 3.29 -7.02 12.25
CA TYR A 185 4.19 -6.11 12.97
C TYR A 185 4.78 -6.77 14.21
N ARG A 186 3.95 -7.47 15.00
CA ARG A 186 4.38 -8.20 16.20
C ARG A 186 5.37 -9.33 15.89
N LYS A 187 5.38 -9.84 14.65
CA LYS A 187 6.35 -10.85 14.18
C LYS A 187 7.64 -10.25 13.63
N THR A 188 7.68 -8.95 13.34
CA THR A 188 8.92 -8.28 12.88
C THR A 188 9.93 -8.15 14.01
N SER A 189 11.20 -8.31 13.65
CA SER A 189 12.33 -8.17 14.54
C SER A 189 13.35 -7.16 14.02
N ASP A 190 14.32 -6.80 14.86
CA ASP A 190 15.48 -6.00 14.45
C ASP A 190 16.57 -6.85 13.75
N ARG A 191 16.19 -7.99 13.17
CA ARG A 191 17.11 -8.87 12.43
C ARG A 191 17.44 -8.30 11.06
N PHE A 192 18.64 -8.62 10.58
CA PHE A 192 19.11 -8.26 9.25
C PHE A 192 18.31 -9.02 8.19
N ILE A 193 17.97 -8.32 7.11
CA ILE A 193 17.40 -8.94 5.92
C ILE A 193 18.59 -9.46 5.07
N ALA A 194 19.12 -10.63 5.41
CA ALA A 194 20.22 -11.27 4.66
C ALA A 194 19.68 -11.84 3.33
N TYR A 195 20.48 -11.69 2.26
CA TYR A 195 20.27 -12.35 0.97
C TYR A 195 21.17 -13.57 0.86
#